data_AF-A0A975VJ97-F1
#
_entry.id   AF-A0A975VJ97-F1
#
_cell.length_a   1.000
_cell.length_b   1.000
_cell.length_c   1.000
_cell.angle_alpha   90.00
_cell.angle_beta   90.00
_cell.angle_gamma   90.00
#
_symmetry.space_group_name_H-M   'P 1'
#
loop_
_entity.id
_entity.type
_entity.pdbx_description
1 polymer ?
#
loop_
_entity_poly.entity_id
_entity_poly.type
_entity_poly.pdbx_seq_one_letter_code
_entity_poly.pdbx_strand_id
1 'polypeptide(L)'
;MFDYIRSRNRAAVVFMISLAVFVPALVMPRSGEDLVVRKMILFLSLGAMLISGVWLIVRWDEARRLMRLRSGEGVLARWMIDPARWAWFRHHSNEWDKLENVRPNDADLAQPPGQAGIEVVVTRDGILIGEDFRPLEKDVGITVRADWIEFYQIIPKADGPPLHMVLRLPLQPGSESLAAEVQQAYQRAYHAAKSSRHPAIYVLLFCFVGLPAVTLLIWYVAKVTGWTE
;
A
#
# COMPACT_ATOMS: atom_id res chain seq x y z
N MET A 1 2.22 -7.72 -12.15
CA MET A 1 1.29 -7.96 -11.04
C MET A 1 2.04 -7.98 -9.71
N PHE A 2 1.76 -7.05 -8.80
CA PHE A 2 2.35 -7.05 -7.46
C PHE A 2 1.65 -8.07 -6.57
N ASP A 3 2.33 -9.18 -6.26
CA ASP A 3 1.84 -10.15 -5.29
C ASP A 3 2.09 -9.63 -3.87
N TYR A 4 1.15 -8.82 -3.36
CA TYR A 4 1.21 -8.17 -2.05
C TYR A 4 1.44 -9.17 -0.92
N ILE A 5 0.81 -10.35 -1.00
CA ILE A 5 0.93 -11.42 0.00
C ILE A 5 2.35 -12.00 -0.03
N ARG A 6 2.88 -12.29 -1.22
CA ARG A 6 4.26 -12.77 -1.37
C ARG A 6 5.27 -11.71 -0.93
N SER A 7 5.06 -10.44 -1.28
CA SER A 7 5.93 -9.35 -0.84
C SER A 7 5.92 -9.19 0.68
N ARG A 8 4.76 -9.25 1.33
CA ARG A 8 4.61 -9.26 2.79
C ARG A 8 5.39 -10.43 3.40
N ASN A 9 5.21 -11.64 2.86
CA ASN A 9 5.88 -12.83 3.38
C ASN A 9 7.41 -12.72 3.23
N ARG A 10 7.91 -12.20 2.11
CA ARG A 10 9.34 -11.93 1.91
C ARG A 10 9.88 -10.93 2.93
N ALA A 11 9.17 -9.82 3.15
CA ALA A 11 9.55 -8.83 4.15
C ALA A 11 9.60 -9.44 5.56
N ALA A 12 8.61 -10.27 5.92
CA ALA A 12 8.58 -10.98 7.20
C ALA A 12 9.77 -11.94 7.35
N VAL A 13 10.11 -12.71 6.31
CA VAL A 13 11.28 -13.62 6.35
C VAL A 13 12.57 -12.84 6.55
N VAL A 14 12.79 -11.76 5.78
CA VAL A 14 13.99 -10.92 5.93
C VAL A 14 14.06 -10.30 7.33
N PHE A 15 12.93 -9.83 7.86
CA PHE A 15 12.85 -9.29 9.22
C PHE A 15 13.24 -10.34 10.26
N MET A 16 12.67 -11.54 10.18
CA MET A 16 12.94 -12.63 11.13
C MET A 16 14.39 -13.12 11.04
N ILE A 17 14.96 -13.23 9.85
CA ILE A 17 16.39 -13.58 9.67
C ILE A 17 17.28 -12.48 10.27
N SER A 18 16.98 -11.22 10.00
CA SER A 18 17.76 -10.08 10.52
C SER A 18 17.70 -10.04 12.05
N LEU A 19 16.52 -10.28 12.64
CA LEU A 19 16.35 -10.41 14.09
C LEU A 19 17.13 -11.60 14.66
N ALA A 20 17.09 -12.75 13.99
CA ALA A 20 17.79 -13.97 14.40
C ALA A 20 19.32 -13.85 14.31
N VAL A 21 19.85 -12.94 13.49
CA VAL A 21 21.28 -12.60 13.43
C VAL A 21 21.64 -11.52 14.46
N PHE A 22 20.77 -10.51 14.62
CA PHE A 22 20.99 -9.39 15.54
C PHE A 22 21.05 -9.85 17.00
N VAL A 23 20.11 -10.69 17.43
CA VAL A 23 20.01 -11.14 18.83
C VAL A 23 21.27 -11.89 19.31
N PRO A 24 21.81 -12.91 18.59
CA PRO A 24 23.06 -13.56 18.97
C PRO A 24 24.28 -12.61 18.95
N ALA A 25 24.34 -11.68 18.01
CA ALA A 25 25.44 -10.72 17.92
C ALA A 25 25.50 -9.75 19.13
N LEU A 26 24.37 -9.55 19.83
CA LEU A 26 24.34 -8.78 21.07
C LEU A 26 25.05 -9.49 22.22
N VAL A 27 25.05 -10.83 22.23
CA VAL A 27 25.64 -11.65 23.30
C VAL A 27 27.07 -12.12 23.01
N MET A 28 27.62 -11.87 21.82
CA MET A 28 29.00 -12.22 21.50
C MET A 28 30.02 -11.49 22.40
N PRO A 29 31.20 -12.11 22.68
CA PRO A 29 32.28 -11.49 23.45
C PRO A 29 32.78 -10.16 22.85
N ARG A 30 33.47 -9.38 23.67
CA ARG A 30 33.82 -7.97 23.39
C ARG A 30 35.29 -7.71 23.12
N SER A 31 36.12 -8.70 23.39
CA SER A 31 37.57 -8.60 23.33
C SER A 31 38.10 -9.37 22.13
N GLY A 32 39.20 -8.89 21.56
CA GLY A 32 39.90 -9.54 20.45
C GLY A 32 39.63 -8.91 19.08
N GLU A 33 40.18 -9.56 18.06
CA GLU A 33 40.12 -9.14 16.65
C GLU A 33 38.69 -9.15 16.08
N ASP A 34 37.75 -9.84 16.73
CA ASP A 34 36.36 -10.02 16.31
C ASP A 34 35.43 -8.82 16.60
N LEU A 35 35.91 -7.79 17.31
CA LEU A 35 35.08 -6.63 17.67
C LEU A 35 34.56 -5.87 16.44
N VAL A 36 35.38 -5.76 15.38
CA VAL A 36 35.00 -5.09 14.13
C VAL A 36 33.89 -5.89 13.44
N VAL A 37 34.07 -7.21 13.32
CA VAL A 37 33.09 -8.13 12.71
C VAL A 37 31.76 -8.06 13.44
N ARG A 38 31.78 -8.10 14.78
CA ARG A 38 30.56 -7.98 15.59
C ARG A 38 29.82 -6.67 15.35
N LYS A 39 30.53 -5.54 15.34
CA LYS A 39 29.91 -4.22 15.08
C LYS A 39 29.26 -4.19 13.69
N MET A 40 29.95 -4.71 12.68
CA MET A 40 29.39 -4.80 11.32
C MET A 40 28.12 -5.66 11.29
N ILE A 41 28.13 -6.83 11.94
CA ILE A 41 26.94 -7.69 12.04
C ILE A 41 25.78 -6.96 12.69
N LEU A 42 26.01 -6.26 13.82
CA LEU A 42 24.98 -5.51 14.53
C LEU A 42 24.39 -4.38 13.67
N PHE A 43 25.22 -3.57 13.02
CA PHE A 43 24.75 -2.47 12.18
C PHE A 43 23.99 -2.96 10.95
N LEU A 44 24.51 -3.98 10.25
CA LEU A 44 23.86 -4.51 9.05
C LEU A 44 22.54 -5.21 9.37
N SER A 45 22.52 -6.03 10.43
CA SER A 45 21.29 -6.71 10.85
C SER A 45 20.24 -5.74 11.39
N LEU A 46 20.63 -4.70 12.13
CA LEU A 46 19.70 -3.64 12.55
C LEU A 46 19.13 -2.87 11.35
N GLY A 47 19.98 -2.45 10.41
CA GLY A 47 19.55 -1.76 9.20
C GLY A 47 18.58 -2.60 8.36
N ALA A 48 18.92 -3.87 8.12
CA ALA A 48 18.05 -4.81 7.41
C ALA A 48 16.73 -5.04 8.15
N MET A 49 16.76 -5.16 9.49
CA MET A 49 15.56 -5.32 10.32
C MET A 49 14.65 -4.10 10.24
N LEU A 50 15.19 -2.87 10.29
CA LEU A 50 14.38 -1.66 10.21
C LEU A 50 13.73 -1.50 8.83
N ILE A 51 14.51 -1.68 7.75
CA ILE A 51 14.01 -1.58 6.37
C ILE A 51 12.93 -2.64 6.12
N SER A 52 13.18 -3.90 6.50
CA SER A 52 12.20 -4.98 6.33
C SER A 52 10.98 -4.82 7.23
N GLY A 53 11.12 -4.22 8.42
CA GLY A 53 10.02 -3.90 9.32
C GLY A 53 9.07 -2.87 8.74
N VAL A 54 9.60 -1.76 8.22
CA VAL A 54 8.79 -0.74 7.50
C VAL A 54 8.12 -1.37 6.28
N TRP A 55 8.87 -2.13 5.47
CA TRP A 55 8.32 -2.80 4.30
C TRP A 55 7.20 -3.78 4.69
N LEU A 56 7.38 -4.56 5.76
CA LEU A 56 6.38 -5.49 6.27
C LEU A 56 5.10 -4.76 6.69
N ILE A 57 5.20 -3.65 7.42
CA ILE A 57 4.04 -2.87 7.87
C ILE A 57 3.22 -2.37 6.68
N VAL A 58 3.89 -1.76 5.68
CA VAL A 58 3.24 -1.26 4.47
C VAL A 58 2.54 -2.40 3.71
N ARG A 59 3.23 -3.52 3.48
CA ARG A 59 2.65 -4.67 2.76
C ARG A 59 1.59 -5.42 3.55
N TRP A 60 1.66 -5.37 4.87
CA TRP A 60 0.63 -5.95 5.73
C TRP A 60 -0.69 -5.20 5.60
N ASP A 61 -0.66 -3.87 5.60
CA ASP A 61 -1.86 -3.05 5.42
C ASP A 61 -2.49 -3.30 4.05
N GLU A 62 -1.69 -3.26 2.97
CA GLU A 62 -2.17 -3.55 1.61
C GLU A 62 -2.75 -4.97 1.50
N ALA A 63 -2.07 -5.98 2.05
CA ALA A 63 -2.58 -7.36 2.06
C ALA A 63 -3.90 -7.47 2.84
N ARG A 64 -4.05 -6.76 3.95
CA ARG A 64 -5.31 -6.72 4.72
C ARG A 64 -6.43 -6.05 3.93
N ARG A 65 -6.16 -4.96 3.21
CA ARG A 65 -7.15 -4.31 2.33
C ARG A 65 -7.59 -5.28 1.21
N LEU A 66 -6.65 -5.96 0.56
CA LEU A 66 -6.94 -6.97 -0.46
C LEU A 66 -7.78 -8.13 0.10
N MET A 67 -7.46 -8.65 1.28
CA MET A 67 -8.22 -9.75 1.89
C MET A 67 -9.67 -9.34 2.19
N ARG A 68 -9.89 -8.13 2.74
CA ARG A 68 -11.24 -7.60 3.01
C ARG A 68 -12.04 -7.39 1.73
N LEU A 69 -11.40 -6.85 0.69
CA LEU A 69 -12.04 -6.70 -0.62
C LEU A 69 -12.47 -8.07 -1.17
N ARG A 70 -11.60 -9.08 -1.08
CA ARG A 70 -11.90 -10.45 -1.52
C ARG A 70 -12.99 -11.12 -0.69
N SER A 71 -13.12 -10.81 0.60
CA SER A 71 -14.23 -11.29 1.44
C SER A 71 -15.54 -10.54 1.19
N GLY A 72 -15.53 -9.49 0.36
CA GLY A 72 -16.71 -8.66 0.11
C GLY A 72 -16.98 -7.62 1.19
N GLU A 73 -16.07 -7.44 2.14
CA GLU A 73 -16.21 -6.45 3.20
C GLU A 73 -16.05 -5.02 2.67
N GLY A 74 -17.06 -4.19 2.92
CA GLY A 74 -16.99 -2.76 2.56
C GLY A 74 -17.01 -2.48 1.06
N VAL A 75 -17.51 -3.43 0.25
CA VAL A 75 -17.74 -3.23 -1.18
C VAL A 75 -18.77 -2.12 -1.38
N LEU A 76 -18.38 -1.10 -2.14
CA LEU A 76 -19.21 0.03 -2.54
C LEU A 76 -19.89 -0.25 -3.88
N ALA A 77 -19.14 -0.84 -4.82
CA ALA A 77 -19.66 -1.20 -6.12
C ALA A 77 -18.94 -2.43 -6.66
N ARG A 78 -19.67 -3.18 -7.47
CA ARG A 78 -19.17 -4.32 -8.21
C ARG A 78 -19.84 -4.34 -9.57
N TRP A 79 -19.06 -4.43 -10.64
CA TRP A 79 -19.60 -4.59 -11.99
C TRP A 79 -18.68 -5.46 -12.84
N MET A 80 -19.25 -6.01 -13.91
CA MET A 80 -18.54 -6.82 -14.88
C MET A 80 -18.38 -6.03 -16.18
N ILE A 81 -17.15 -5.87 -16.66
CA ILE A 81 -16.85 -5.27 -17.95
C ILE A 81 -16.73 -6.39 -18.97
N ASP A 82 -17.64 -6.43 -19.93
CA ASP A 82 -17.61 -7.46 -20.97
C ASP A 82 -16.36 -7.32 -21.87
N PRO A 83 -15.93 -8.39 -22.54
CA PRO A 83 -14.73 -8.38 -23.37
C PRO A 83 -14.73 -7.31 -24.48
N ALA A 84 -15.88 -7.03 -25.10
CA ALA A 84 -15.96 -6.05 -26.18
C ALA A 84 -15.78 -4.62 -25.64
N ARG A 85 -16.41 -4.32 -24.51
CA ARG A 85 -16.25 -3.04 -23.81
C ARG A 85 -14.82 -2.84 -23.30
N TRP A 86 -14.18 -3.89 -22.77
CA TRP A 86 -12.79 -3.85 -22.34
C TRP A 86 -11.83 -3.54 -23.50
N ALA A 87 -12.01 -4.22 -24.64
CA ALA A 87 -11.19 -4.00 -25.83
C ALA A 87 -11.39 -2.59 -26.42
N TRP A 88 -12.64 -2.12 -26.50
CA TRP A 88 -12.97 -0.76 -26.92
C TRP A 88 -12.30 0.27 -26.01
N PHE A 89 -12.42 0.11 -24.70
CA PHE A 89 -11.86 1.06 -23.74
C PHE A 89 -10.33 1.07 -23.75
N ARG A 90 -9.70 -0.10 -23.87
CA ARG A 90 -8.24 -0.22 -24.04
C ARG A 90 -7.74 0.61 -25.23
N HIS A 91 -8.43 0.52 -26.36
CA HIS A 91 -8.07 1.32 -27.54
C HIS A 91 -8.19 2.83 -27.25
N HIS A 92 -9.30 3.27 -26.66
CA HIS A 92 -9.53 4.70 -26.38
C HIS A 92 -8.57 5.26 -25.32
N SER A 93 -8.32 4.50 -24.25
CA SER A 93 -7.36 4.89 -23.21
C SER A 93 -5.95 5.07 -23.79
N ASN A 94 -5.52 4.18 -24.69
CA ASN A 94 -4.22 4.31 -25.35
C ASN A 94 -4.13 5.54 -26.24
N GLU A 95 -5.23 5.98 -26.87
CA GLU A 95 -5.23 7.23 -27.64
C GLU A 95 -5.22 8.46 -26.71
N TRP A 96 -5.95 8.42 -25.59
CA TRP A 96 -5.93 9.50 -24.60
C TRP A 96 -4.56 9.68 -23.96
N ASP A 97 -3.85 8.58 -23.68
CA ASP A 97 -2.53 8.62 -23.07
C ASP A 97 -1.46 9.24 -23.99
N LYS A 98 -1.76 9.42 -25.29
CA LYS A 98 -0.90 10.15 -26.24
C LYS A 98 -1.16 11.66 -26.26
N LEU A 99 -2.27 12.13 -25.68
CA LEU A 99 -2.64 13.54 -25.72
C LEU A 99 -1.79 14.38 -24.77
N GLU A 100 -1.47 15.60 -25.19
CA GLU A 100 -0.76 16.57 -24.36
C GLU A 100 -1.62 16.95 -23.15
N ASN A 101 -1.01 17.00 -21.96
CA ASN A 101 -1.66 17.29 -20.67
C ASN A 101 -2.64 16.23 -20.14
N VAL A 102 -2.73 15.05 -20.76
CA VAL A 102 -3.47 13.92 -20.20
C VAL A 102 -2.52 13.03 -19.41
N ARG A 103 -2.88 12.72 -18.15
CA ARG A 103 -2.12 11.76 -17.35
C ARG A 103 -2.38 10.33 -17.86
N PRO A 104 -1.35 9.48 -18.01
CA PRO A 104 -1.53 8.09 -18.41
C PRO A 104 -2.47 7.33 -17.48
N ASN A 105 -3.16 6.31 -18.00
CA ASN A 105 -3.95 5.41 -17.18
C ASN A 105 -3.06 4.34 -16.53
N ASP A 106 -3.06 4.28 -15.20
CA ASP A 106 -2.25 3.33 -14.42
C ASP A 106 -2.90 1.95 -14.27
N ALA A 107 -4.15 1.79 -14.71
CA ALA A 107 -4.85 0.50 -14.69
C ALA A 107 -4.16 -0.48 -15.66
N ASP A 108 -3.96 -1.73 -15.25
CA ASP A 108 -3.49 -2.77 -16.16
C ASP A 108 -4.61 -3.16 -17.14
N LEU A 109 -4.69 -2.42 -18.25
CA LEU A 109 -5.63 -2.70 -19.33
C LEU A 109 -5.19 -3.86 -20.21
N ALA A 110 -3.95 -4.37 -20.10
CA ALA A 110 -3.41 -5.42 -20.95
C ALA A 110 -3.90 -6.82 -20.54
N GLN A 111 -4.38 -6.99 -19.31
CA GLN A 111 -4.92 -8.27 -18.83
C GLN A 111 -6.06 -8.80 -19.73
N PRO A 112 -6.12 -10.13 -19.95
CA PRO A 112 -7.16 -10.75 -20.76
C PRO A 112 -8.51 -10.83 -20.00
N PRO A 113 -9.64 -10.43 -20.61
CA PRO A 113 -10.94 -10.33 -19.93
C PRO A 113 -11.64 -11.66 -19.61
N GLY A 114 -11.01 -12.83 -19.81
CA GLY A 114 -11.73 -14.11 -19.67
C GLY A 114 -13.00 -14.21 -20.53
N GLN A 115 -13.85 -15.21 -20.27
CA GLN A 115 -15.14 -15.34 -20.99
C GLN A 115 -16.23 -14.42 -20.43
N ALA A 116 -16.25 -14.21 -19.11
CA ALA A 116 -17.27 -13.41 -18.44
C ALA A 116 -16.98 -11.90 -18.50
N GLY A 117 -15.74 -11.50 -18.77
CA GLY A 117 -15.29 -10.12 -18.65
C GLY A 117 -14.32 -9.88 -17.49
N ILE A 118 -13.91 -8.63 -17.31
CA ILE A 118 -13.14 -8.17 -16.16
C ILE A 118 -14.09 -7.73 -15.06
N GLU A 119 -14.03 -8.40 -13.92
CA GLU A 119 -14.74 -7.95 -12.72
C GLU A 119 -14.01 -6.74 -12.14
N VAL A 120 -14.76 -5.69 -11.82
CA VAL A 120 -14.27 -4.56 -11.03
C VAL A 120 -15.00 -4.53 -9.70
N VAL A 121 -14.24 -4.49 -8.62
CA VAL A 121 -14.76 -4.36 -7.26
C VAL A 121 -14.12 -3.13 -6.61
N VAL A 122 -14.95 -2.21 -6.14
CA VAL A 122 -14.52 -0.98 -5.50
C VAL A 122 -14.92 -1.05 -4.03
N THR A 123 -13.97 -0.88 -3.13
CA THR A 123 -14.20 -0.62 -1.70
C THR A 123 -13.85 0.83 -1.39
N ARG A 124 -13.82 1.24 -0.13
CA ARG A 124 -13.36 2.58 0.30
C ARG A 124 -11.85 2.77 0.26
N ASP A 125 -11.11 1.67 0.26
CA ASP A 125 -9.67 1.62 0.53
C ASP A 125 -8.87 0.92 -0.58
N GLY A 126 -9.56 0.49 -1.63
CA GLY A 126 -8.94 -0.10 -2.81
C GLY A 126 -9.93 -0.41 -3.92
N ILE A 127 -9.36 -0.77 -5.05
CA ILE A 127 -10.05 -1.25 -6.23
C ILE A 127 -9.36 -2.51 -6.75
N LEU A 128 -10.15 -3.51 -7.09
CA LEU A 128 -9.69 -4.73 -7.75
C LEU A 128 -10.22 -4.72 -9.18
N ILE A 129 -9.34 -4.83 -10.16
CA ILE A 129 -9.62 -4.83 -11.58
C ILE A 129 -9.13 -6.17 -12.13
N GLY A 130 -10.03 -7.15 -12.22
CA GLY A 130 -9.68 -8.55 -12.47
C GLY A 130 -8.74 -9.05 -11.37
N GLU A 131 -7.46 -9.23 -11.71
CA GLU A 131 -6.43 -9.65 -10.75
C GLU A 131 -5.60 -8.49 -10.20
N ASP A 132 -5.71 -7.28 -10.78
CA ASP A 132 -4.91 -6.12 -10.40
C ASP A 132 -5.56 -5.36 -9.23
N PHE A 133 -4.94 -5.42 -8.06
CA PHE A 133 -5.36 -4.67 -6.88
C PHE A 133 -4.59 -3.36 -6.77
N ARG A 134 -5.32 -2.25 -6.63
CA ARG A 134 -4.79 -0.92 -6.38
C ARG A 134 -5.34 -0.38 -5.07
N PRO A 135 -4.49 -0.09 -4.06
CA PRO A 135 -4.94 0.60 -2.86
C PRO A 135 -5.35 2.03 -3.22
N LEU A 136 -6.42 2.51 -2.60
CA LEU A 136 -6.91 3.87 -2.77
C LEU A 136 -6.68 4.66 -1.47
N GLU A 137 -6.21 5.90 -1.63
CA GLU A 137 -6.06 6.84 -0.53
C GLU A 137 -7.38 7.55 -0.21
N LYS A 138 -7.47 8.12 0.98
CA LYS A 138 -8.71 8.74 1.50
C LYS A 138 -9.17 9.97 0.72
N ASP A 139 -8.25 10.60 0.00
CA ASP A 139 -8.43 11.83 -0.76
C ASP A 139 -8.52 11.59 -2.28
N VAL A 140 -8.84 10.36 -2.70
CA VAL A 140 -9.10 10.07 -4.10
C VAL A 140 -10.27 10.91 -4.62
N GLY A 141 -10.00 11.66 -5.68
CA GLY A 141 -11.00 12.35 -6.48
C GLY A 141 -11.65 11.37 -7.45
N ILE A 142 -12.97 11.41 -7.55
CA ILE A 142 -13.74 10.57 -8.47
C ILE A 142 -14.45 11.44 -9.50
N THR A 143 -14.15 11.19 -10.78
CA THR A 143 -14.83 11.83 -11.91
C THR A 143 -15.65 10.78 -12.64
N VAL A 144 -16.95 11.02 -12.79
CA VAL A 144 -17.84 10.15 -13.55
C VAL A 144 -18.10 10.78 -14.92
N ARG A 145 -17.89 10.01 -15.98
CA ARG A 145 -18.32 10.33 -17.36
C ARG A 145 -19.40 9.33 -17.79
N ALA A 146 -20.00 9.56 -18.95
CA ALA A 146 -21.10 8.73 -19.45
C ALA A 146 -20.68 7.25 -19.64
N ASP A 147 -19.45 7.04 -20.06
CA ASP A 147 -18.93 5.76 -20.54
C ASP A 147 -17.79 5.19 -19.68
N TRP A 148 -17.26 5.96 -18.73
CA TRP A 148 -16.16 5.56 -17.87
C TRP A 148 -16.12 6.34 -16.55
N ILE A 149 -15.39 5.79 -15.58
CA ILE A 149 -15.13 6.39 -14.27
C ILE A 149 -13.63 6.58 -14.07
N GLU A 150 -13.25 7.72 -13.49
CA GLU A 150 -11.88 8.08 -13.11
C GLU A 150 -11.72 8.04 -11.61
N PHE A 151 -10.66 7.39 -11.14
CA PHE A 151 -10.12 7.55 -9.79
C PHE A 151 -8.78 8.28 -9.91
N TYR A 152 -8.71 9.48 -9.35
CA TYR A 152 -7.53 10.33 -9.39
C TYR A 152 -7.04 10.57 -7.97
N GLN A 153 -5.80 10.20 -7.66
CA GLN A 153 -5.20 10.49 -6.36
C GLN A 153 -3.81 11.09 -6.50
N ILE A 154 -3.45 11.93 -5.52
CA ILE A 154 -2.15 12.60 -5.44
C ILE A 154 -1.43 12.04 -4.21
N ILE A 155 -0.34 11.33 -4.44
CA ILE A 155 0.49 10.79 -3.36
C ILE A 155 1.64 11.80 -3.12
N PRO A 156 1.64 12.52 -1.99
CA PRO A 156 2.71 13.46 -1.68
C PRO A 156 4.03 12.70 -1.48
N LYS A 157 5.12 13.26 -2.01
CA LYS A 157 6.49 12.80 -1.71
C LYS A 157 7.16 13.82 -0.80
N ALA A 158 7.95 13.34 0.15
CA ALA A 158 8.69 14.21 1.07
C ALA A 158 9.65 15.12 0.30
N ASP A 159 10.38 14.53 -0.66
CA ASP A 159 11.28 15.25 -1.56
C ASP A 159 10.88 14.97 -3.01
N GLY A 160 10.43 16.00 -3.72
CA GLY A 160 10.13 15.94 -5.16
C GLY A 160 8.66 16.13 -5.53
N PRO A 161 8.34 16.05 -6.83
CA PRO A 161 6.98 16.23 -7.32
C PRO A 161 6.06 15.13 -6.80
N PRO A 162 4.79 15.45 -6.49
CA PRO A 162 3.83 14.45 -6.06
C PRO A 162 3.63 13.39 -7.15
N LEU A 163 3.38 12.15 -6.73
CA LEU A 163 3.00 11.09 -7.65
C LEU A 163 1.50 11.19 -7.92
N HIS A 164 1.14 11.41 -9.17
CA HIS A 164 -0.25 11.36 -9.61
C HIS A 164 -0.55 9.95 -10.05
N MET A 165 -1.63 9.36 -9.53
CA MET A 165 -2.13 8.07 -9.97
C MET A 165 -3.53 8.24 -10.55
N VAL A 166 -3.75 7.72 -11.75
CA VAL A 166 -5.04 7.81 -12.45
C VAL A 166 -5.49 6.43 -12.88
N LEU A 167 -6.66 5.99 -12.41
CA LEU A 167 -7.30 4.76 -12.86
C LEU A 167 -8.57 5.13 -13.61
N ARG A 168 -8.59 4.86 -14.91
CA ARG A 168 -9.79 5.01 -15.73
C ARG A 168 -10.33 3.64 -16.08
N LEU A 169 -11.62 3.43 -15.85
CA LEU A 169 -12.30 2.16 -16.10
C LEU A 169 -13.60 2.37 -16.84
N PRO A 170 -13.94 1.51 -17.81
CA PRO A 170 -15.20 1.62 -18.51
C PRO A 170 -16.37 1.26 -17.59
N LEU A 171 -17.46 2.00 -17.78
CA LEU A 171 -18.77 1.65 -17.23
C LEU A 171 -19.54 0.85 -18.28
N GLN A 172 -20.41 -0.03 -17.80
CA GLN A 172 -21.42 -0.65 -18.64
C GLN A 172 -22.52 0.38 -18.94
N PRO A 173 -23.09 0.38 -20.16
CA PRO A 173 -24.27 1.21 -20.46
C PRO A 173 -25.38 0.97 -19.42
N GLY A 174 -25.97 2.04 -18.89
CA GLY A 174 -26.98 1.93 -17.82
C GLY A 174 -26.43 1.80 -16.40
N SER A 175 -25.10 1.88 -16.21
CA SER A 175 -24.45 1.86 -14.88
C SER A 175 -24.07 3.26 -14.38
N GLU A 176 -24.69 4.32 -14.87
CA GLU A 176 -24.40 5.69 -14.48
C GLU A 176 -24.77 5.95 -13.01
N SER A 177 -25.85 5.33 -12.54
CA SER A 177 -26.26 5.39 -11.13
C SER A 177 -25.22 4.76 -10.20
N LEU A 178 -24.65 3.61 -10.58
CA LEU A 178 -23.58 2.94 -9.84
C LEU A 178 -22.37 3.87 -9.67
N ALA A 179 -21.96 4.54 -10.75
CA ALA A 179 -20.82 5.45 -10.71
C ALA A 179 -21.10 6.68 -9.83
N ALA A 180 -22.33 7.22 -9.87
CA ALA A 180 -22.75 8.29 -8.98
C ALA A 180 -22.77 7.85 -7.50
N GLU A 181 -23.23 6.63 -7.20
CA GLU A 181 -23.22 6.07 -5.85
C GLU A 181 -21.79 5.91 -5.31
N VAL A 182 -20.86 5.42 -6.14
CA VAL A 182 -19.43 5.34 -5.81
C VAL A 182 -18.89 6.73 -5.49
N GLN A 183 -19.13 7.72 -6.36
CA GLN A 183 -18.69 9.09 -6.16
C GLN A 183 -19.22 9.67 -4.84
N GLN A 184 -20.52 9.51 -4.56
CA GLN A 184 -21.15 9.98 -3.32
C GLN A 184 -20.61 9.25 -2.07
N ALA A 185 -20.32 7.95 -2.17
CA ALA A 185 -19.74 7.20 -1.06
C ALA A 185 -18.35 7.73 -0.68
N TYR A 186 -17.52 8.05 -1.68
CA TYR A 186 -16.20 8.64 -1.46
C TYR A 186 -16.26 10.07 -0.94
N GLN A 187 -17.15 10.91 -1.47
CA GLN A 187 -17.36 12.26 -0.96
C GLN A 187 -17.75 12.24 0.53
N ARG A 188 -18.70 11.37 0.91
CA ARG A 188 -19.11 11.20 2.31
C ARG A 188 -17.94 10.73 3.19
N ALA A 189 -17.14 9.78 2.71
CA ALA A 189 -15.98 9.28 3.43
C ALA A 189 -14.90 10.37 3.61
N TYR A 190 -14.64 11.17 2.57
CA TYR A 190 -13.70 12.28 2.63
C TYR A 190 -14.11 13.33 3.67
N HIS A 191 -15.39 13.72 3.69
CA HIS A 191 -15.92 14.64 4.70
C HIS A 191 -15.81 14.08 6.13
N ALA A 192 -16.06 12.78 6.32
CA ALA A 192 -15.90 12.12 7.61
C ALA A 192 -14.42 11.96 8.03
N ALA A 193 -13.50 11.77 7.09
CA ALA A 193 -12.08 11.61 7.38
C ALA A 193 -11.40 12.92 7.78
N LYS A 194 -11.84 14.06 7.22
CA LYS A 194 -11.31 15.39 7.54
C LYS A 194 -11.52 15.79 9.02
N SER A 195 -12.45 15.14 9.73
CA SER A 195 -12.69 15.38 11.16
C SER A 195 -11.83 14.50 12.10
N SER A 196 -11.07 13.55 11.56
CA SER A 196 -10.33 12.53 12.33
C SER A 196 -8.89 12.98 12.66
N ARG A 197 -8.64 13.38 13.93
CA ARG A 197 -7.31 13.73 14.48
C ARG A 197 -6.40 12.52 14.78
N HIS A 198 -6.77 11.31 14.37
CA HIS A 198 -6.12 10.08 14.81
C HIS A 198 -4.64 9.86 14.40
N PRO A 199 -4.14 10.27 13.21
CA PRO A 199 -2.75 9.97 12.84
C PRO A 199 -1.72 10.67 13.74
N ALA A 200 -2.03 11.88 14.23
CA ALA A 200 -1.17 12.59 15.18
C ALA A 200 -1.03 11.83 16.51
N ILE A 201 -2.12 11.19 16.98
CA ILE A 201 -2.13 10.43 18.24
C ILE A 201 -1.26 9.16 18.12
N TYR A 202 -1.30 8.46 16.99
CA TYR A 202 -0.44 7.28 16.78
C TYR A 202 1.04 7.63 16.67
N VAL A 203 1.38 8.73 15.99
CA VAL A 203 2.75 9.25 15.95
C VAL A 203 3.20 9.69 17.34
N LEU A 204 2.34 10.38 18.10
CA LEU A 204 2.58 10.70 19.51
C LEU A 204 2.80 9.43 20.35
N LEU A 205 1.95 8.41 20.23
CA LEU A 205 2.10 7.17 20.98
C LEU A 205 3.40 6.43 20.64
N PHE A 206 3.75 6.41 19.36
CA PHE A 206 5.03 5.84 18.92
C PHE A 206 6.22 6.62 19.47
N CYS A 207 6.20 7.95 19.44
CA CYS A 207 7.29 8.79 19.94
C CYS A 207 7.42 8.79 21.47
N PHE A 208 6.30 8.75 22.21
CA PHE A 208 6.31 8.90 23.68
C PHE A 208 6.23 7.58 24.43
N VAL A 209 5.82 6.49 23.79
CA VAL A 209 5.72 5.17 24.43
C VAL A 209 6.59 4.14 23.69
N GLY A 210 6.49 4.08 22.36
CA GLY A 210 7.23 3.12 21.55
C GLY A 210 8.75 3.34 21.58
N LEU A 211 9.19 4.54 21.22
CA LEU A 211 10.60 4.93 21.22
C LEU A 211 11.23 4.75 22.60
N PRO A 212 10.68 5.28 23.70
CA PRO A 212 11.25 5.08 25.04
C PRO A 212 11.30 3.61 25.47
N ALA A 213 10.29 2.80 25.15
CA ALA A 213 10.31 1.37 25.46
C ALA A 213 11.41 0.62 24.68
N VAL A 214 11.59 0.94 23.40
CA VAL A 214 12.67 0.40 22.57
C VAL A 214 14.03 0.86 23.08
N THR A 215 14.18 2.14 23.44
CA THR A 215 15.42 2.69 24.00
C THR A 215 15.74 2.07 25.36
N LEU A 216 14.74 1.87 26.23
CA LEU A 216 14.90 1.17 27.51
C LEU A 216 15.26 -0.30 27.34
N LEU A 217 14.67 -0.98 26.34
CA LEU A 217 15.03 -2.36 26.01
C LEU A 217 16.47 -2.44 25.50
N ILE A 218 16.86 -1.55 24.59
CA ILE A 218 18.24 -1.45 24.10
C ILE A 218 19.19 -1.13 25.25
N TRP A 219 18.85 -0.18 26.12
CA TRP A 219 19.64 0.16 27.30
C TRP A 219 19.74 -1.00 28.31
N TYR A 220 18.64 -1.71 28.55
CA TYR A 220 18.62 -2.85 29.47
C TYR A 220 19.46 -4.00 28.91
N VAL A 221 19.31 -4.32 27.63
CA VAL A 221 20.14 -5.31 26.95
C VAL A 221 21.60 -4.87 26.96
N ALA A 222 21.86 -3.59 26.67
CA ALA A 222 23.18 -2.99 26.78
C ALA A 222 23.74 -3.20 28.19
N LYS A 223 23.04 -2.82 29.25
CA LYS A 223 23.46 -2.99 30.63
C LYS A 223 23.70 -4.45 31.02
N VAL A 224 22.77 -5.35 30.73
CA VAL A 224 22.88 -6.79 31.05
C VAL A 224 24.05 -7.44 30.28
N THR A 225 24.32 -6.98 29.07
CA THR A 225 25.47 -7.46 28.28
C THR A 225 26.75 -6.64 28.52
N GLY A 226 26.69 -5.57 29.33
CA GLY A 226 27.78 -4.71 29.83
C GLY A 226 28.10 -3.42 29.03
N TRP A 227 27.31 -3.02 28.02
CA TRP A 227 27.65 -1.97 27.01
C TRP A 227 27.66 -0.57 27.61
N THR A 228 27.03 -0.41 28.77
CA THR A 228 26.97 0.82 29.56
C THR A 228 27.27 0.43 31.00
N GLU A 229 28.13 1.19 31.68
CA GLU A 229 28.42 1.04 33.12
C GLU A 229 27.17 1.19 34.00
#